data_AF-A0A7D5T9C0-F1
#
_entry.id   AF-A0A7D5T9C0-F1
#
_cell.length_a   1.000
_cell.length_b   1.000
_cell.length_c   1.000
_cell.angle_alpha   90.00
_cell.angle_beta   90.00
_cell.angle_gamma   90.00
#
_symmetry.space_group_name_H-M   'P 1'
#
loop_
_entity.id
_entity.type
_entity.pdbx_description
1 polymer ?
#
loop_
_entity_poly.entity_id
_entity_poly.type
_entity_poly.pdbx_seq_one_letter_code
_entity_poly.pdbx_strand_id
1 'polypeptide(L)'
;MRQRLISSNPLRGTMVSFDPIPEDMWEDWKWFVYPEGHILGMREGRHRVESSGVVLIPCYIVNLPKLIMSEVMWASRTERGPDGERDTYDYLRTVHVDVDSLIDEMIFMLSQYPMVVLKKVSPDGSTMKERIEAALATGDELILLDEEGAPRTLAMYGLEVRFFNPFAEREDDHEEIIGIIAAERCINELMLAKVDAPGSHVREAILSSMHELEERGLVDHGSGVVTRMTERGRRLLELEPVIDAMACRCEVEGPSG
;
A
#
# COMPACT_ATOMS: atom_id res chain seq x y z
N MET A 1 -30.00 -3.85 -3.72
CA MET A 1 -29.52 -3.04 -2.58
C MET A 1 -28.39 -3.81 -1.90
N ARG A 2 -27.15 -3.31 -1.90
CA ARG A 2 -25.97 -4.01 -1.35
C ARG A 2 -25.22 -3.04 -0.41
N GLN A 3 -24.77 -3.53 0.74
CA GLN A 3 -24.35 -2.76 1.93
C GLN A 3 -22.87 -3.03 2.29
N ARG A 4 -22.18 -2.07 2.94
CA ARG A 4 -20.74 -2.10 3.32
C ARG A 4 -20.53 -1.98 4.84
N LEU A 5 -19.64 -2.79 5.42
CA LEU A 5 -19.25 -2.71 6.85
C LEU A 5 -18.10 -1.71 7.07
N ILE A 6 -18.25 -0.83 8.06
CA ILE A 6 -17.13 -0.11 8.69
C ILE A 6 -17.32 -0.24 10.21
N SER A 7 -16.27 -0.70 10.90
CA SER A 7 -16.20 -0.85 12.36
C SER A 7 -15.86 0.48 13.01
N SER A 8 -16.58 0.85 14.08
CA SER A 8 -16.11 1.82 15.07
C SER A 8 -16.65 1.46 16.47
N ASN A 9 -15.78 1.59 17.47
CA ASN A 9 -15.83 1.20 18.88
C ASN A 9 -17.20 1.27 19.64
N PRO A 10 -17.42 0.42 20.67
CA PRO A 10 -18.72 0.00 21.17
C PRO A 10 -19.25 0.85 22.33
N LEU A 11 -19.30 2.18 22.19
CA LEU A 11 -19.86 3.06 23.22
C LEU A 11 -20.76 4.14 22.65
N ARG A 12 -21.80 3.73 21.91
CA ARG A 12 -23.14 4.35 21.86
C ARG A 12 -23.96 3.65 20.77
N GLY A 13 -25.11 3.11 21.17
CA GLY A 13 -26.08 2.50 20.27
C GLY A 13 -26.62 3.51 19.27
N THR A 14 -25.95 3.62 18.13
CA THR A 14 -26.35 4.47 17.01
C THR A 14 -26.49 3.57 15.80
N MET A 15 -27.67 3.63 15.19
CA MET A 15 -28.06 2.87 14.01
C MET A 15 -27.08 3.13 12.85
N VAL A 16 -26.45 2.07 12.34
CA VAL A 16 -25.57 2.16 11.15
C VAL A 16 -26.46 2.53 9.95
N SER A 17 -26.29 3.73 9.41
CA SER A 17 -26.91 4.15 8.15
C SER A 17 -25.94 3.83 7.02
N PHE A 18 -26.40 3.06 6.03
CA PHE A 18 -25.66 2.81 4.80
C PHE A 18 -26.09 3.84 3.78
N ASP A 19 -25.20 4.76 3.41
CA ASP A 19 -25.46 5.58 2.24
C ASP A 19 -25.22 4.72 0.99
N PRO A 20 -26.25 4.53 0.14
CA PRO A 20 -26.10 3.71 -1.06
C PRO A 20 -25.14 4.40 -2.04
N ILE A 21 -24.27 3.60 -2.66
CA ILE A 21 -23.47 4.08 -3.79
C ILE A 21 -24.44 4.53 -4.91
N PRO A 22 -24.33 5.77 -5.40
CA PRO A 22 -25.16 6.25 -6.51
C PRO A 22 -25.04 5.33 -7.73
N GLU A 23 -26.17 5.05 -8.41
CA GLU A 23 -26.20 4.13 -9.56
C GLU A 23 -25.27 4.59 -10.70
N ASP A 24 -25.16 5.90 -10.89
CA ASP A 24 -24.25 6.51 -11.87
C ASP A 24 -22.77 6.34 -11.53
N MET A 25 -22.43 6.01 -10.28
CA MET A 25 -21.06 5.81 -9.80
C MET A 25 -20.69 4.35 -9.56
N TRP A 26 -21.65 3.42 -9.70
CA TRP A 26 -21.48 2.02 -9.28
C TRP A 26 -20.33 1.31 -10.01
N GLU A 27 -20.27 1.43 -11.34
CA GLU A 27 -19.24 0.75 -12.13
C GLU A 27 -17.84 1.32 -11.87
N ASP A 28 -17.72 2.64 -11.68
CA ASP A 28 -16.44 3.26 -11.35
C ASP A 28 -16.01 2.92 -9.93
N TRP A 29 -16.92 2.93 -8.96
CA TRP A 29 -16.62 2.51 -7.59
C TRP A 29 -16.16 1.05 -7.54
N LYS A 30 -16.87 0.14 -8.22
CA LYS A 30 -16.51 -1.27 -8.29
C LYS A 30 -15.13 -1.47 -8.90
N TRP A 31 -14.86 -0.80 -10.03
CA TRP A 31 -13.56 -0.86 -10.66
C TRP A 31 -12.48 -0.26 -9.76
N PHE A 32 -12.73 0.88 -9.12
CA PHE A 32 -11.74 1.52 -8.25
C PHE A 32 -11.35 0.69 -7.02
N VAL A 33 -12.29 -0.07 -6.46
CA VAL A 33 -12.03 -1.03 -5.38
C VAL A 33 -11.25 -2.24 -5.86
N TYR A 34 -11.55 -2.75 -7.06
CA TYR A 34 -10.88 -3.90 -7.66
C TYR A 34 -10.57 -3.63 -9.14
N PRO A 35 -9.47 -2.91 -9.43
CA PRO A 35 -9.23 -2.39 -10.76
C PRO A 35 -8.54 -3.45 -11.61
N GLU A 36 -9.36 -4.29 -12.24
CA GLU A 36 -8.89 -5.37 -13.11
C GLU A 36 -7.92 -4.83 -14.17
N GLY A 37 -6.73 -5.42 -14.25
CA GLY A 37 -5.67 -4.98 -15.17
C GLY A 37 -4.80 -3.80 -14.69
N HIS A 38 -5.16 -3.17 -13.56
CA HIS A 38 -4.48 -1.98 -13.03
C HIS A 38 -3.99 -2.17 -11.59
N ILE A 39 -3.73 -3.43 -11.24
CA ILE A 39 -3.00 -3.82 -10.04
C ILE A 39 -1.57 -4.14 -10.44
N LEU A 40 -0.60 -3.42 -9.86
CA LEU A 40 0.82 -3.69 -10.03
C LEU A 40 1.30 -4.60 -8.90
N GLY A 41 1.78 -5.81 -9.24
CA GLY A 41 2.42 -6.72 -8.30
C GLY A 41 3.94 -6.64 -8.43
N MET A 42 4.64 -6.33 -7.34
CA MET A 42 6.10 -6.30 -7.29
C MET A 42 6.58 -7.34 -6.28
N ARG A 43 7.42 -8.26 -6.73
CA ARG A 43 7.83 -9.42 -5.93
C ARG A 43 9.26 -9.28 -5.44
N GLU A 44 9.44 -9.51 -4.15
CA GLU A 44 10.75 -9.56 -3.53
C GLU A 44 11.50 -10.87 -3.80
N GLY A 45 12.71 -10.97 -3.26
CA GLY A 45 13.48 -12.21 -3.22
C GLY A 45 12.78 -13.35 -2.48
N ARG A 46 13.41 -14.53 -2.53
CA ARG A 46 13.04 -15.68 -1.70
C ARG A 46 13.76 -15.53 -0.36
N HIS A 47 13.03 -15.36 0.72
CA HIS A 47 13.59 -15.18 2.06
C HIS A 47 13.42 -16.48 2.86
N ARG A 48 14.54 -17.13 3.19
CA ARG A 48 14.50 -18.36 3.99
C ARG A 48 14.39 -18.00 5.45
N VAL A 49 13.39 -18.57 6.12
CA VAL A 49 13.31 -18.48 7.58
C VAL A 49 14.27 -19.51 8.16
N GLU A 50 15.33 -19.03 8.82
CA GLU A 50 16.32 -19.88 9.47
C GLU A 50 15.66 -20.89 10.42
N SER A 51 16.27 -22.06 10.57
CA SER A 51 15.81 -23.17 11.42
C SER A 51 14.46 -23.85 11.08
N SER A 52 13.69 -23.35 10.13
CA SER A 52 12.35 -23.90 9.78
C SER A 52 12.26 -24.58 8.41
N GLY A 53 13.19 -24.27 7.48
CA GLY A 53 13.10 -24.74 6.09
C GLY A 53 12.00 -24.07 5.27
N VAL A 54 11.28 -23.10 5.84
CA VAL A 54 10.25 -22.30 5.17
C VAL A 54 10.90 -21.23 4.29
N VAL A 55 10.31 -20.99 3.13
CA VAL A 55 10.69 -19.88 2.24
C VAL A 55 9.50 -18.94 2.09
N LEU A 56 9.72 -17.67 2.39
CA LEU A 56 8.78 -16.58 2.21
C LEU A 56 9.07 -15.91 0.85
N ILE A 57 8.00 -15.61 0.10
CA ILE A 57 8.06 -14.87 -1.16
C ILE A 57 7.12 -13.67 -1.02
N PRO A 58 7.65 -12.52 -0.58
CA PRO A 58 6.87 -11.32 -0.35
C PRO A 58 6.49 -10.65 -1.67
N CYS A 59 5.30 -10.07 -1.71
CA CYS A 59 4.73 -9.41 -2.88
C CYS A 59 3.99 -8.14 -2.46
N TYR A 60 4.50 -7.00 -2.88
CA TYR A 60 3.80 -5.72 -2.80
C TYR A 60 2.76 -5.65 -3.91
N ILE A 61 1.57 -5.16 -3.58
CA ILE A 61 0.43 -5.04 -4.48
C ILE A 61 -0.01 -3.59 -4.45
N VAL A 62 0.07 -2.90 -5.58
CA VAL A 62 -0.30 -1.49 -5.70
C VAL A 62 -1.58 -1.37 -6.52
N ASN A 63 -2.59 -0.74 -5.94
CA ASN A 63 -3.78 -0.27 -6.66
C ASN A 63 -3.42 1.06 -7.33
N LEU A 64 -3.02 0.98 -8.60
CA LEU A 64 -2.55 2.15 -9.36
C LEU A 64 -3.58 3.27 -9.45
N PRO A 65 -4.88 3.00 -9.69
CA PRO A 65 -5.90 4.06 -9.66
C PRO A 65 -5.95 4.81 -8.33
N LYS A 66 -5.94 4.09 -7.20
CA LYS A 66 -5.95 4.71 -5.87
C LYS A 66 -4.67 5.51 -5.61
N LEU A 67 -3.51 4.98 -6.01
CA LEU A 67 -2.25 5.71 -5.92
C LEU A 67 -2.28 7.01 -6.73
N ILE A 68 -2.66 6.95 -8.00
CA ILE A 68 -2.73 8.12 -8.90
C ILE A 68 -3.69 9.17 -8.34
N MET A 69 -4.88 8.76 -7.91
CA MET A 69 -5.85 9.69 -7.34
C MET A 69 -5.40 10.26 -5.99
N SER A 70 -4.64 9.50 -5.19
CA SER A 70 -3.99 10.00 -3.97
C SER A 70 -2.98 11.10 -4.30
N GLU A 71 -2.12 10.89 -5.29
CA GLU A 71 -1.12 11.88 -5.69
C GLU A 71 -1.75 13.15 -6.26
N VAL A 72 -2.76 13.02 -7.12
CA VAL A 72 -3.50 14.18 -7.64
C VAL A 72 -4.17 14.95 -6.50
N MET A 73 -4.78 14.22 -5.55
CA MET A 73 -5.39 14.81 -4.35
C MET A 73 -4.36 15.59 -3.53
N TRP A 74 -3.20 15.01 -3.23
CA TRP A 74 -2.16 15.64 -2.41
C TRP A 74 -1.49 16.81 -3.13
N ALA A 75 -1.17 16.66 -4.42
CA ALA A 75 -0.64 17.74 -5.24
C ALA A 75 -1.60 18.94 -5.26
N SER A 76 -2.90 18.69 -5.44
CA SER A 76 -3.92 19.75 -5.46
C SER A 76 -3.97 20.52 -4.14
N ARG A 77 -3.87 19.83 -3.01
CA ARG A 77 -3.89 20.44 -1.66
C ARG A 77 -2.65 21.28 -1.33
N THR A 78 -1.52 21.01 -1.97
CA THR A 78 -0.24 21.66 -1.66
C THR A 78 0.05 22.87 -2.56
N GLU A 79 -0.55 22.89 -3.76
CA GLU A 79 -0.51 24.00 -4.70
C GLU A 79 -1.15 25.28 -4.15
N ARG A 80 -0.66 26.44 -4.59
CA ARG A 80 -1.22 27.75 -4.20
C ARG A 80 -2.23 28.22 -5.25
N GLY A 81 -3.36 28.75 -4.78
CA GLY A 81 -4.39 29.29 -5.64
C GLY A 81 -3.96 30.61 -6.30
N PRO A 82 -4.78 31.15 -7.22
CA PRO A 82 -4.53 32.46 -7.83
C PRO A 82 -4.43 33.62 -6.83
N ASP A 83 -5.05 33.46 -5.67
CA ASP A 83 -5.01 34.35 -4.50
C ASP A 83 -3.78 34.13 -3.59
N GLY A 84 -2.96 33.13 -3.89
CA GLY A 84 -1.77 32.74 -3.12
C GLY A 84 -2.07 31.84 -1.92
N GLU A 85 -3.34 31.49 -1.69
CA GLU A 85 -3.80 30.70 -0.55
C GLU A 85 -3.86 29.20 -0.86
N ARG A 86 -3.65 28.39 0.19
CA ARG A 86 -3.80 26.93 0.11
C ARG A 86 -5.22 26.57 0.53
N ASP A 87 -5.92 25.84 -0.34
CA ASP A 87 -7.17 25.18 0.02
C ASP A 87 -6.94 23.67 0.08
N THR A 88 -6.93 23.13 1.29
CA THR A 88 -6.72 21.70 1.54
C THR A 88 -7.92 20.84 1.13
N TYR A 89 -9.01 21.43 0.67
CA TYR A 89 -10.21 20.73 0.22
C TYR A 89 -10.48 20.89 -1.28
N ASP A 90 -9.65 21.68 -1.97
CA ASP A 90 -9.77 21.85 -3.42
C ASP A 90 -9.03 20.71 -4.13
N TYR A 91 -9.80 19.82 -4.76
CA TYR A 91 -9.30 18.70 -5.56
C TYR A 91 -9.23 19.02 -7.07
N LEU A 92 -9.78 20.17 -7.47
CA LEU A 92 -9.98 20.53 -8.88
C LEU A 92 -8.87 21.45 -9.38
N ARG A 93 -7.79 21.64 -8.63
CA ARG A 93 -6.65 22.45 -9.07
C ARG A 93 -5.89 21.77 -10.18
N THR A 94 -5.26 22.59 -11.01
CA THR A 94 -4.29 22.09 -11.98
C THR A 94 -3.03 21.66 -11.23
N VAL A 95 -2.62 20.41 -11.44
CA VAL A 95 -1.45 19.76 -10.87
C VAL A 95 -0.57 19.20 -11.99
N HIS A 96 0.59 18.68 -11.62
CA HIS A 96 1.47 17.94 -12.53
C HIS A 96 1.84 16.62 -11.87
N VAL A 97 1.10 15.56 -12.20
CA VAL A 97 1.41 14.20 -11.74
C VAL A 97 1.81 13.37 -12.96
N ASP A 98 3.10 13.13 -13.10
CA ASP A 98 3.69 12.30 -14.15
C ASP A 98 4.09 10.91 -13.63
N VAL A 99 4.51 10.03 -14.54
CA VAL A 99 4.93 8.67 -14.22
C VAL A 99 6.08 8.66 -13.21
N ASP A 100 7.04 9.58 -13.33
CA ASP A 100 8.22 9.61 -12.48
C ASP A 100 7.87 10.01 -11.04
N SER A 101 6.91 10.94 -10.88
CA SER A 101 6.37 11.33 -9.58
C SER A 101 5.65 10.17 -8.89
N LEU A 102 4.89 9.37 -9.65
CA LEU A 102 4.23 8.16 -9.13
C LEU A 102 5.23 7.07 -8.74
N ILE A 103 6.31 6.93 -9.50
CA ILE A 103 7.42 6.03 -9.14
C ILE A 103 8.09 6.49 -7.85
N ASP A 104 8.33 7.80 -7.70
CA ASP A 104 8.92 8.38 -6.48
C ASP A 104 8.03 8.14 -5.26
N GLU A 105 6.71 8.30 -5.39
CA GLU A 105 5.78 7.99 -4.30
C GLU A 105 5.80 6.50 -3.93
N MET A 106 5.82 5.59 -4.91
CA MET A 106 5.95 4.16 -4.61
C MET A 106 7.27 3.84 -3.90
N ILE A 107 8.39 4.42 -4.32
CA ILE A 107 9.68 4.25 -3.65
C ILE A 107 9.59 4.77 -2.21
N PHE A 108 9.01 5.95 -2.01
CA PHE A 108 8.81 6.53 -0.69
C PHE A 108 7.99 5.59 0.20
N MET A 109 6.80 5.17 -0.25
CA MET A 109 5.93 4.26 0.49
C MET A 109 6.65 2.94 0.83
N LEU A 110 7.29 2.28 -0.13
CA LEU A 110 8.03 1.03 0.12
C LEU A 110 9.16 1.20 1.13
N SER A 111 9.81 2.37 1.13
CA SER A 111 10.89 2.69 2.06
C SER A 111 10.37 2.97 3.48
N GLN A 112 9.14 3.46 3.62
CA GLN A 112 8.52 3.75 4.92
C GLN A 112 7.76 2.55 5.51
N TYR A 113 7.28 1.63 4.68
CA TYR A 113 6.40 0.52 5.08
C TYR A 113 7.01 -0.85 4.73
N PRO A 114 8.11 -1.27 5.40
CA PRO A 114 8.66 -2.59 5.18
C PRO A 114 7.65 -3.68 5.60
N MET A 115 7.75 -4.86 5.00
CA MET A 115 6.97 -6.00 5.47
C MET A 115 7.61 -6.57 6.74
N VAL A 116 6.78 -6.97 7.71
CA VAL A 116 7.22 -7.63 8.93
C VAL A 116 6.69 -9.05 9.00
N VAL A 117 7.54 -9.94 9.49
CA VAL A 117 7.17 -11.31 9.83
C VAL A 117 6.78 -11.34 11.29
N LEU A 118 5.54 -11.72 11.55
CA LEU A 118 4.93 -11.81 12.86
C LEU A 118 4.82 -13.27 13.28
N LYS A 119 5.06 -13.52 14.56
CA LYS A 119 4.82 -14.79 15.25
C LYS A 119 3.81 -14.53 16.35
N LYS A 120 2.76 -15.35 16.45
CA LYS A 120 1.85 -15.29 17.60
C LYS A 120 2.57 -15.75 18.86
N VAL A 121 2.57 -14.93 19.91
CA VAL A 121 3.23 -15.19 21.20
C VAL A 121 2.20 -15.23 22.32
N SER A 122 2.51 -16.00 23.37
CA SER A 122 1.75 -15.98 24.61
C SER A 122 1.87 -14.61 25.31
N PRO A 123 0.92 -14.22 26.18
CA PRO A 123 0.66 -12.83 26.61
C PRO A 123 1.77 -12.06 27.36
N ASP A 124 2.99 -12.58 27.46
CA ASP A 124 3.89 -12.26 28.56
C ASP A 124 5.13 -11.41 28.16
N GLY A 125 5.21 -10.78 26.98
CA GLY A 125 6.43 -10.02 26.63
C GLY A 125 6.29 -8.93 25.56
N SER A 126 6.66 -7.70 25.90
CA SER A 126 6.63 -6.52 25.03
C SER A 126 7.91 -5.65 25.11
N THR A 127 8.65 -5.56 23.99
CA THR A 127 9.67 -4.50 23.67
C THR A 127 9.72 -4.22 22.16
N MET A 128 8.58 -4.32 21.48
CA MET A 128 8.44 -4.36 20.02
C MET A 128 9.01 -3.15 19.24
N LYS A 129 8.80 -1.92 19.72
CA LYS A 129 9.23 -0.69 19.01
C LYS A 129 10.76 -0.56 18.94
N GLU A 130 11.43 -0.82 20.05
CA GLU A 130 12.89 -0.72 20.18
C GLU A 130 13.58 -1.75 19.28
N ARG A 131 13.01 -2.94 19.13
CA ARG A 131 13.56 -3.99 18.26
C ARG A 131 13.44 -3.65 16.77
N ILE A 132 12.36 -2.99 16.34
CA ILE A 132 12.21 -2.51 14.96
C ILE A 132 13.25 -1.44 14.65
N GLU A 133 13.39 -0.45 15.54
CA GLU A 133 14.36 0.64 15.38
C GLU A 133 15.80 0.10 15.32
N ALA A 134 16.13 -0.89 16.16
CA ALA A 134 17.43 -1.57 16.12
C ALA A 134 17.65 -2.36 14.82
N ALA A 135 16.63 -3.07 14.34
CA ALA A 135 16.72 -3.84 13.11
C ALA A 135 16.93 -2.93 11.88
N LEU A 136 16.13 -1.88 11.74
CA LEU A 136 16.25 -0.90 10.65
C LEU A 136 17.62 -0.21 10.61
N ALA A 137 18.30 -0.06 11.75
CA ALA A 137 19.62 0.56 11.81
C ALA A 137 20.76 -0.32 11.27
N THR A 138 20.56 -1.63 11.13
CA THR A 138 21.63 -2.58 10.79
C THR A 138 21.75 -2.91 9.31
N GLY A 139 20.69 -2.68 8.50
CA GLY A 139 20.74 -2.83 7.04
C GLY A 139 20.88 -4.28 6.52
N ASP A 140 20.67 -5.30 7.36
CA ASP A 140 20.73 -6.71 6.94
C ASP A 140 19.39 -7.22 6.37
N GLU A 141 19.47 -8.10 5.36
CA GLU A 141 18.34 -8.85 4.79
C GLU A 141 17.72 -9.77 5.86
N LEU A 142 16.41 -9.65 6.08
CA LEU A 142 15.60 -10.49 6.99
C LEU A 142 16.20 -10.68 8.40
N ILE A 143 15.98 -9.69 9.27
CA ILE A 143 16.45 -9.78 10.66
C ILE A 143 15.49 -10.61 11.50
N LEU A 144 15.86 -11.87 11.78
CA LEU A 144 15.10 -12.73 12.67
C LEU A 144 15.30 -12.33 14.14
N LEU A 145 14.36 -11.56 14.70
CA LEU A 145 14.38 -11.13 16.09
C LEU A 145 13.77 -12.22 16.99
N ASP A 146 14.52 -13.27 17.33
CA ASP A 146 14.16 -14.17 18.45
C ASP A 146 14.98 -13.77 19.69
N GLU A 147 14.33 -13.65 20.86
CA GLU A 147 15.02 -13.42 22.14
C GLU A 147 15.91 -14.58 22.58
N GLU A 148 15.80 -15.75 21.96
CA GLU A 148 16.68 -16.86 22.23
C GLU A 148 17.31 -17.34 20.92
N GLY A 149 18.63 -17.14 20.78
CA GLY A 149 19.45 -17.66 19.68
C GLY A 149 19.53 -19.19 19.59
N ALA A 150 18.42 -19.90 19.87
CA ALA A 150 18.26 -21.32 19.68
C ALA A 150 17.32 -21.56 18.48
N PRO A 151 17.70 -22.45 17.53
CA PRO A 151 16.88 -22.79 16.39
C PRO A 151 15.64 -23.58 16.85
N ARG A 152 14.58 -22.88 17.28
CA ARG A 152 13.27 -23.50 17.45
C ARG A 152 12.65 -23.59 16.08
N THR A 153 12.38 -24.81 15.62
CA THR A 153 11.63 -25.06 14.38
C THR A 153 10.33 -24.25 14.42
N LEU A 154 10.29 -23.14 13.67
CA LEU A 154 9.10 -22.31 13.58
C LEU A 154 8.01 -23.17 12.93
N ALA A 155 7.05 -23.62 13.75
CA ALA A 155 5.87 -24.29 13.22
C ALA A 155 5.13 -23.29 12.33
N MET A 156 4.76 -23.69 11.11
CA MET A 156 4.03 -22.82 10.16
C MET A 156 2.73 -22.25 10.77
N TYR A 157 2.17 -22.93 11.78
CA TYR A 157 1.02 -22.47 12.55
C TYR A 157 1.41 -21.29 13.44
N GLY A 158 1.16 -20.07 12.96
CA GLY A 158 1.34 -18.85 13.75
C GLY A 158 2.26 -17.80 13.12
N LEU A 159 2.78 -18.04 11.90
CA LEU A 159 3.48 -17.03 11.12
C LEU A 159 2.51 -16.21 10.27
N GLU A 160 2.67 -14.89 10.30
CA GLU A 160 1.93 -13.96 9.46
C GLU A 160 2.87 -12.90 8.89
N VAL A 161 2.64 -12.48 7.65
CA VAL A 161 3.40 -11.39 7.03
C VAL A 161 2.44 -10.25 6.76
N ARG A 162 2.73 -9.07 7.34
CA ARG A 162 1.93 -7.86 7.19
C ARG A 162 2.81 -6.68 6.84
N PHE A 163 2.20 -5.61 6.35
CA PHE A 163 2.86 -4.30 6.37
C PHE A 163 3.12 -3.85 7.78
N PHE A 164 4.30 -3.31 8.00
CA PHE A 164 4.54 -2.51 9.18
C PHE A 164 3.97 -1.11 8.95
N ASN A 165 2.85 -0.79 9.62
CA ASN A 165 2.39 0.58 9.76
C ASN A 165 2.74 1.07 11.19
N PRO A 166 3.77 1.92 11.37
CA PRO A 166 4.17 2.42 12.68
C PRO A 166 3.10 3.29 13.36
N PHE A 167 2.07 3.72 12.62
CA PHE A 167 1.03 4.65 13.08
C PHE A 167 -0.34 3.98 13.28
N ALA A 168 -0.50 2.69 12.97
CA ALA A 168 -1.74 1.98 13.23
C ALA A 168 -1.86 1.65 14.73
N GLU A 169 -3.00 1.94 15.34
CA GLU A 169 -3.34 1.42 16.66
C GLU A 169 -3.38 -0.11 16.59
N ARG A 170 -2.54 -0.79 17.37
CA ARG A 170 -2.50 -2.26 17.41
C ARG A 170 -3.53 -2.75 18.44
N GLU A 171 -4.49 -3.55 17.97
CA GLU A 171 -5.52 -4.15 18.83
C GLU A 171 -5.07 -5.46 19.50
N ASP A 172 -3.99 -6.09 19.04
CA ASP A 172 -3.59 -7.44 19.47
C ASP A 172 -2.19 -7.43 20.13
N ASP A 173 -2.15 -7.56 21.46
CA ASP A 173 -0.94 -7.57 22.31
C ASP A 173 -0.18 -8.91 22.24
N HIS A 174 -0.51 -9.78 21.28
CA HIS A 174 -0.08 -11.19 21.24
C HIS A 174 0.73 -11.56 19.99
N GLU A 175 1.36 -10.58 19.33
CA GLU A 175 2.19 -10.78 18.13
C GLU A 175 3.62 -10.25 18.36
N GLU A 176 4.64 -11.06 18.08
CA GLU A 176 6.05 -10.67 18.10
C GLU A 176 6.56 -10.51 16.67
N ILE A 177 7.22 -9.40 16.37
CA ILE A 177 7.95 -9.24 15.11
C ILE A 177 9.23 -10.04 15.23
N ILE A 178 9.33 -11.07 14.40
CA ILE A 178 10.48 -11.94 14.30
C ILE A 178 11.21 -11.75 12.98
N GLY A 179 10.94 -10.68 12.22
CA GLY A 179 11.48 -10.52 10.87
C GLY A 179 11.11 -9.17 10.25
N ILE A 180 12.06 -8.53 9.55
CA ILE A 180 11.79 -7.40 8.66
C ILE A 180 12.27 -7.74 7.26
N ILE A 181 11.39 -7.62 6.27
CA ILE A 181 11.70 -7.80 4.86
C ILE A 181 11.80 -6.40 4.24
N ALA A 182 13.02 -5.99 3.89
CA ALA A 182 13.26 -4.78 3.15
C ALA A 182 12.76 -4.91 1.70
N ALA A 183 12.24 -3.82 1.13
CA ALA A 183 11.72 -3.78 -0.25
C ALA A 183 12.83 -3.52 -1.29
N GLU A 184 14.06 -4.00 -1.06
CA GLU A 184 15.22 -3.56 -1.85
C GLU A 184 15.09 -3.89 -3.34
N ARG A 185 14.62 -5.09 -3.67
CA ARG A 185 14.49 -5.50 -5.06
C ARG A 185 13.41 -4.70 -5.76
N CYS A 186 12.27 -4.52 -5.10
CA CYS A 186 11.16 -3.71 -5.62
C CYS A 186 11.57 -2.25 -5.79
N ILE A 187 12.28 -1.67 -4.82
CA ILE A 187 12.83 -0.30 -4.94
C ILE A 187 13.81 -0.21 -6.11
N ASN A 188 14.71 -1.18 -6.28
CA ASN A 188 15.65 -1.19 -7.41
C ASN A 188 14.92 -1.30 -8.76
N GLU A 189 13.87 -2.11 -8.85
CA GLU A 189 13.01 -2.22 -10.04
C GLU A 189 12.32 -0.88 -10.37
N LEU A 190 11.80 -0.18 -9.37
CA LEU A 190 11.24 1.17 -9.52
C LEU A 190 12.30 2.19 -9.97
N MET A 191 13.49 2.17 -9.38
CA MET A 191 14.60 3.04 -9.77
C MET A 191 15.03 2.79 -11.23
N LEU A 192 15.04 1.54 -11.69
CA LEU A 192 15.27 1.20 -13.08
C LEU A 192 14.14 1.67 -14.00
N ALA A 193 12.88 1.62 -13.54
CA ALA A 193 11.75 2.18 -14.27
C ALA A 193 11.82 3.72 -14.40
N LYS A 194 12.47 4.41 -13.47
CA LYS A 194 12.62 5.88 -13.49
C LYS A 194 13.60 6.36 -14.57
N VAL A 195 14.64 5.60 -14.89
CA VAL A 195 15.63 5.99 -15.93
C VAL A 195 15.12 5.80 -17.37
N ASP A 196 13.79 5.76 -17.55
CA ASP A 196 13.07 5.54 -18.80
C ASP A 196 13.59 4.34 -19.61
N ALA A 197 13.87 3.23 -18.90
CA ALA A 197 14.30 2.00 -19.53
C ALA A 197 13.22 1.53 -20.53
N PRO A 198 13.55 1.38 -21.83
CA PRO A 198 12.58 0.91 -22.82
C PRO A 198 11.98 -0.44 -22.43
N GLY A 199 10.65 -0.55 -22.44
CA GLY A 199 9.93 -1.78 -22.07
C GLY A 199 9.77 -2.02 -20.57
N SER A 200 9.85 -0.97 -19.74
CA SER A 200 9.51 -1.07 -18.32
C SER A 200 8.01 -1.33 -18.13
N HIS A 201 7.68 -2.56 -17.73
CA HIS A 201 6.30 -2.95 -17.42
C HIS A 201 5.67 -2.08 -16.31
N VAL A 202 6.47 -1.52 -15.39
CA VAL A 202 6.00 -0.58 -14.36
C VAL A 202 5.47 0.69 -15.01
N ARG A 203 6.25 1.30 -15.92
CA ARG A 203 5.83 2.52 -16.64
C ARG A 203 4.59 2.25 -17.48
N GLU A 204 4.57 1.13 -18.19
CA GLU A 204 3.42 0.72 -19.02
C GLU A 204 2.17 0.53 -18.17
N ALA A 205 2.27 -0.10 -16.99
CA ALA A 205 1.15 -0.27 -16.07
C ALA A 205 0.63 1.07 -15.55
N ILE A 206 1.52 1.98 -15.13
CA ILE A 206 1.15 3.33 -14.66
C ILE A 206 0.45 4.10 -15.77
N LEU A 207 1.04 4.16 -16.97
CA LEU A 207 0.46 4.87 -18.13
C LEU A 207 -0.90 4.28 -18.51
N SER A 208 -1.03 2.95 -18.49
CA SER A 208 -2.32 2.29 -18.75
C SER A 208 -3.37 2.67 -17.71
N SER A 209 -3.00 2.75 -16.43
CA SER A 209 -3.91 3.20 -15.37
C SER A 209 -4.28 4.68 -15.46
N MET A 210 -3.33 5.56 -15.82
CA MET A 210 -3.63 6.98 -16.06
C MET A 210 -4.62 7.14 -17.22
N HIS A 211 -4.45 6.35 -18.28
CA HIS A 211 -5.36 6.37 -19.42
C HIS A 211 -6.76 5.86 -19.05
N GLU A 212 -6.89 4.75 -18.32
CA GLU A 212 -8.20 4.24 -17.89
C GLU A 212 -8.93 5.24 -16.96
N LEU A 213 -8.21 5.94 -16.09
CA LEU A 213 -8.78 7.02 -15.26
C LEU A 213 -9.33 8.17 -16.11
N GLU A 214 -8.66 8.52 -17.21
CA GLU A 214 -9.09 9.52 -18.18
C GLU A 214 -10.33 9.05 -18.96
N GLU A 215 -10.33 7.81 -19.46
CA GLU A 215 -11.46 7.24 -20.20
C GLU A 215 -12.74 7.18 -19.36
N ARG A 216 -12.59 6.94 -18.05
CA ARG A 216 -13.70 7.01 -17.07
C ARG A 216 -14.11 8.43 -16.69
N GLY A 217 -13.38 9.43 -17.18
CA GLY A 217 -13.60 10.84 -16.87
C GLY A 217 -13.38 11.18 -15.40
N LEU A 218 -12.47 10.47 -14.71
CA LEU A 218 -12.15 10.70 -13.29
C LEU A 218 -11.02 11.72 -13.12
N VAL A 219 -10.16 11.84 -14.12
CA VAL A 219 -9.07 12.83 -14.17
C VAL A 219 -8.95 13.41 -15.58
N ASP A 220 -8.35 14.60 -15.68
CA ASP A 220 -7.89 15.15 -16.96
C ASP A 220 -6.42 14.77 -17.17
N HIS A 221 -6.13 14.08 -18.27
CA HIS A 221 -4.81 13.61 -18.63
C HIS A 221 -4.37 14.17 -19.99
N GLY A 222 -3.09 14.51 -20.12
CA GLY A 222 -2.53 15.00 -21.38
C GLY A 222 -1.02 14.83 -21.42
N SER A 223 -0.52 14.25 -22.51
CA SER A 223 0.93 14.02 -22.73
C SER A 223 1.62 13.20 -21.63
N GLY A 224 0.95 12.20 -21.06
CA GLY A 224 1.54 11.36 -20.00
C GLY A 224 1.52 11.99 -18.61
N VAL A 225 0.72 13.04 -18.42
CA VAL A 225 0.61 13.80 -17.17
C VAL A 225 -0.85 13.89 -16.77
N VAL A 226 -1.18 13.54 -15.53
CA VAL A 226 -2.48 13.89 -14.95
C VAL A 226 -2.41 15.33 -14.47
N THR A 227 -3.34 16.13 -14.98
CA THR A 227 -3.33 17.58 -14.79
C THR A 227 -4.39 18.07 -13.81
N ARG A 228 -5.44 17.28 -13.54
CA ARG A 228 -6.53 17.68 -12.64
C ARG A 228 -7.44 16.50 -12.31
N MET A 229 -8.07 16.50 -11.14
CA MET A 229 -9.21 15.61 -10.85
C MET A 229 -10.52 16.20 -11.38
N THR A 230 -11.36 15.38 -12.01
CA THR A 230 -12.70 15.85 -12.41
C THR A 230 -13.67 15.86 -11.22
N GLU A 231 -14.82 16.48 -11.38
CA GLU A 231 -15.91 16.40 -10.40
C GLU A 231 -16.37 14.95 -10.17
N ARG A 232 -16.30 14.10 -11.21
CA ARG A 232 -16.63 12.67 -11.10
C ARG A 232 -15.57 11.93 -10.27
N GLY A 233 -14.29 12.21 -10.48
CA GLY A 233 -13.20 11.70 -9.66
C GLY A 233 -13.32 12.13 -8.20
N ARG A 234 -13.66 13.41 -7.97
CA ARG A 234 -13.92 13.94 -6.62
C ARG A 234 -15.03 13.16 -5.91
N ARG A 235 -16.18 12.98 -6.58
CA ARG A 235 -17.29 12.18 -6.05
C ARG A 235 -16.90 10.73 -5.77
N LEU A 236 -16.04 10.14 -6.61
CA LEU A 236 -15.54 8.78 -6.38
C LEU A 236 -14.70 8.70 -5.10
N LEU A 237 -13.81 9.67 -4.85
CA LEU A 237 -13.02 9.72 -3.61
C LEU A 237 -13.85 9.91 -2.35
N GLU A 238 -14.98 10.62 -2.44
CA GLU A 238 -15.92 10.76 -1.33
C GLU A 238 -16.61 9.42 -0.99
N LEU A 239 -16.75 8.52 -1.97
CA LEU A 239 -17.35 7.19 -1.80
C LEU A 239 -16.33 6.14 -1.38
N GLU A 240 -15.10 6.24 -1.86
CA GLU A 240 -14.01 5.29 -1.63
C GLU A 240 -12.69 6.00 -1.32
N PRO A 241 -12.18 5.91 -0.09
CA PRO A 241 -10.89 6.50 0.25
C PRO A 241 -9.74 5.73 -0.43
N VAL A 242 -8.62 6.42 -0.62
CA VAL A 242 -7.39 5.90 -1.24
C VAL A 242 -6.40 5.27 -0.25
N ILE A 243 -6.82 5.07 1.00
CA ILE A 243 -5.95 4.64 2.12
C ILE A 243 -5.33 3.24 1.94
N ASP A 244 -5.87 2.43 1.05
CA ASP A 244 -5.47 1.07 0.69
C ASP A 244 -4.86 1.01 -0.73
N ALA A 245 -4.24 2.11 -1.18
CA ALA A 245 -3.52 2.16 -2.45
C ALA A 245 -2.37 1.12 -2.53
N MET A 246 -1.87 0.65 -1.38
CA MET A 246 -0.85 -0.37 -1.29
C MET A 246 -1.28 -1.49 -0.33
N ALA A 247 -1.15 -2.74 -0.77
CA ALA A 247 -1.42 -3.98 -0.05
C ALA A 247 -0.17 -4.91 -0.10
N CYS A 248 -0.07 -5.86 0.83
CA CYS A 248 0.99 -6.86 0.84
C CYS A 248 0.41 -8.27 0.85
N ARG A 249 1.11 -9.20 0.22
CA ARG A 249 0.86 -10.63 0.32
C ARG A 249 2.20 -11.35 0.44
N CYS A 250 2.24 -12.45 1.17
CA CYS A 250 3.38 -13.36 1.16
C CYS A 250 2.93 -14.75 0.72
N GLU A 251 3.61 -15.31 -0.27
CA GLU A 251 3.53 -16.74 -0.54
C GLU A 251 4.49 -17.48 0.41
N VAL A 252 4.07 -18.65 0.86
CA VAL A 252 4.83 -19.48 1.81
C VAL A 252 5.06 -20.83 1.17
N GLU A 253 6.33 -21.17 0.94
CA GLU A 253 6.74 -22.49 0.49
C GLU A 253 7.27 -23.29 1.68
N GLY A 254 6.69 -24.49 1.88
CA GLY A 254 7.13 -25.42 2.92
C GLY A 254 8.43 -26.16 2.55
N PRO A 255 9.07 -26.83 3.51
CA PRO A 255 10.22 -27.68 3.23
C PRO A 255 9.82 -28.75 2.20
N SER A 256 10.59 -28.83 1.11
CA SER A 256 10.45 -29.91 0.13
C SER A 256 10.70 -31.24 0.86
N GLY A 257 9.65 -32.07 0.94
CA GLY A 257 9.76 -33.45 1.44
C GLY A 257 10.53 -34.34 0.49
#